data_AF-A0A387BTS9-F1
#
_entry.id   AF-A0A387BTS9-F1
#
_cell.length_a   1.000
_cell.length_b   1.000
_cell.length_c   1.000
_cell.angle_alpha   90.00
_cell.angle_beta   90.00
_cell.angle_gamma   90.00
#
_symmetry.space_group_name_H-M   'P 1'
#
loop_
_entity.id
_entity.type
_entity.pdbx_description
1 polymer ?
#
loop_
_entity_poly.entity_id
_entity_poly.type
_entity_poly.pdbx_seq_one_letter_code
_entity_poly.pdbx_strand_id
1 'polypeptide(L)'
;MSTQNTSDIIEAYLRRLLEEAQEIEIKRADLANQFDVVPSQINYVIKTRFTASKGFDVESKRGGGGYIKIVKYHYSARHEFLTALYQKIPSNLSVKAAHDVIQHLFDEKVLTEREGNLLLLVITDGNISPFTRGTMMKSIINRLDRDDEI
;
A
#
# COMPACT_ATOMS: atom_id res chain seq x y z
N MET A 1 -21.27 5.19 -27.27
CA MET A 1 -22.07 4.82 -26.08
C MET A 1 -21.41 3.59 -25.48
N SER A 2 -20.62 3.73 -24.42
CA SER A 2 -19.92 2.59 -23.81
C SER A 2 -20.89 1.86 -22.89
N THR A 3 -21.30 0.66 -23.30
CA THR A 3 -22.00 -0.32 -22.48
C THR A 3 -21.21 -0.56 -21.20
N GLN A 4 -21.69 -0.05 -20.06
CA GLN A 4 -21.09 -0.38 -18.77
C GLN A 4 -21.26 -1.87 -18.51
N ASN A 5 -20.13 -2.58 -18.36
CA ASN A 5 -20.13 -3.98 -17.97
C ASN A 5 -20.48 -4.07 -16.48
N THR A 6 -21.18 -5.12 -16.05
CA THR A 6 -21.54 -5.34 -14.64
C THR A 6 -20.34 -5.21 -13.69
N SER A 7 -19.13 -5.57 -14.15
CA SER A 7 -17.88 -5.33 -13.40
C SER A 7 -17.62 -3.88 -13.06
N ASP A 8 -17.85 -2.97 -14.02
CA ASP A 8 -17.60 -1.54 -13.87
C ASP A 8 -18.65 -0.90 -12.95
N ILE A 9 -19.88 -1.43 -12.97
CA ILE A 9 -20.95 -1.02 -12.06
C ILE A 9 -20.60 -1.40 -10.61
N ILE A 10 -20.13 -2.63 -10.39
CA ILE A 10 -19.70 -3.09 -9.06
C ILE A 10 -18.50 -2.26 -8.58
N GLU A 11 -17.52 -2.00 -9.45
CA GLU A 11 -16.38 -1.15 -9.11
C GLU A 11 -16.82 0.27 -8.70
N ALA A 12 -17.66 0.92 -9.50
CA ALA A 12 -18.16 2.26 -9.21
C ALA A 12 -18.93 2.31 -7.88
N TYR A 13 -19.71 1.29 -7.58
CA TYR A 13 -20.43 1.17 -6.32
C TYR A 13 -19.47 1.07 -5.13
N LEU A 14 -18.50 0.16 -5.19
CA LEU A 14 -17.52 -0.02 -4.11
C LEU A 14 -16.64 1.23 -3.93
N ARG A 15 -16.31 1.94 -5.02
CA ARG A 15 -15.58 3.21 -4.96
C ARG A 15 -16.36 4.30 -4.22
N ARG A 16 -17.67 4.42 -4.46
CA ARG A 16 -18.51 5.37 -3.72
C ARG A 16 -18.54 5.08 -2.23
N LEU A 17 -18.68 3.81 -1.84
CA LEU A 17 -18.60 3.43 -0.42
C LEU A 17 -17.23 3.79 0.19
N LEU A 18 -16.15 3.66 -0.59
CA LEU A 18 -14.79 4.05 -0.19
C LEU A 18 -14.49 5.56 -0.30
N GLU A 19 -15.41 6.35 -0.86
CA GLU A 19 -15.34 7.82 -0.82
C GLU A 19 -15.95 8.34 0.48
N GLU A 20 -16.96 7.65 1.01
CA GLU A 20 -17.62 7.98 2.27
C GLU A 20 -16.87 7.42 3.50
N ALA A 21 -16.07 6.36 3.32
CA ALA A 21 -15.27 5.75 4.38
C ALA A 21 -13.90 5.24 3.85
N GLN A 22 -12.84 5.34 4.64
CA GLN A 22 -11.51 4.80 4.28
C GLN A 22 -11.47 3.26 4.24
N GLU A 23 -12.43 2.60 4.88
CA GLU A 23 -12.55 1.16 4.98
C GLU A 23 -14.01 0.72 4.80
N ILE A 24 -14.21 -0.37 4.07
CA ILE A 24 -15.51 -1.04 3.96
C ILE A 24 -15.38 -2.53 4.22
N GLU A 25 -16.34 -3.09 4.96
CA GLU A 25 -16.51 -4.53 5.12
C GLU A 25 -17.80 -4.98 4.43
N ILE A 26 -17.68 -5.95 3.53
CA ILE A 26 -18.79 -6.41 2.69
C ILE A 26 -18.87 -7.93 2.67
N LYS A 27 -20.10 -8.45 2.60
CA LYS A 27 -20.32 -9.87 2.35
C LYS A 27 -20.41 -10.14 0.86
N ARG A 28 -19.61 -11.10 0.39
CA ARG A 28 -19.57 -11.48 -1.03
C ARG A 28 -20.93 -11.96 -1.54
N ALA A 29 -21.66 -12.73 -0.74
CA ALA A 29 -22.96 -13.25 -1.10
C ALA A 29 -24.00 -12.14 -1.26
N ASP A 30 -23.99 -11.15 -0.36
CA ASP A 30 -24.94 -10.05 -0.38
C ASP A 30 -24.73 -9.16 -1.62
N LEU A 31 -23.47 -8.83 -1.94
CA LEU A 31 -23.15 -8.12 -3.17
C LEU A 31 -23.52 -8.91 -4.43
N ALA A 32 -23.23 -10.22 -4.44
CA ALA A 32 -23.57 -11.08 -5.56
C ALA A 32 -25.09 -11.08 -5.82
N ASN A 33 -25.90 -11.17 -4.76
CA ASN A 33 -27.36 -11.10 -4.85
C ASN A 33 -27.84 -9.69 -5.28
N GLN A 34 -27.25 -8.63 -4.75
CA GLN A 34 -27.63 -7.25 -5.06
C GLN A 34 -27.43 -6.91 -6.54
N PHE A 35 -26.35 -7.40 -7.15
CA PHE A 35 -26.03 -7.14 -8.56
C PHE A 35 -26.51 -8.25 -9.51
N ASP A 36 -27.23 -9.26 -8.99
CA ASP A 36 -27.70 -10.44 -9.73
C ASP A 36 -26.57 -11.17 -10.49
N VAL A 37 -25.47 -11.44 -9.78
CA VAL A 37 -24.28 -12.11 -10.32
C VAL A 37 -23.82 -13.26 -9.44
N VAL A 38 -23.00 -14.14 -10.01
CA VAL A 38 -22.34 -15.21 -9.24
C VAL A 38 -21.24 -14.65 -8.32
N PRO A 39 -20.99 -15.26 -7.14
CA PRO A 39 -19.95 -14.79 -6.20
C PRO A 39 -18.53 -14.71 -6.78
N SER A 40 -18.20 -15.50 -7.80
CA SER A 40 -16.92 -15.42 -8.51
C SER A 40 -16.74 -14.09 -9.25
N GLN A 41 -17.82 -13.45 -9.70
CA GLN A 41 -17.77 -12.14 -10.35
C GLN A 41 -17.27 -11.07 -9.37
N ILE A 42 -17.74 -11.10 -8.13
CA ILE A 42 -17.26 -10.19 -7.07
C ILE A 42 -15.75 -10.41 -6.86
N ASN A 43 -15.30 -11.66 -6.75
CA ASN A 43 -13.87 -11.96 -6.61
C ASN A 43 -13.03 -11.44 -7.78
N TYR A 44 -13.55 -11.56 -9.01
CA TYR A 44 -12.86 -11.07 -10.19
C TYR A 44 -12.71 -9.53 -10.14
N VAL A 45 -13.78 -8.81 -9.81
CA VAL A 45 -13.74 -7.35 -9.67
C VAL A 45 -12.74 -6.93 -8.60
N ILE A 46 -12.81 -7.53 -7.41
CA ILE A 46 -11.89 -7.23 -6.31
C ILE A 46 -10.43 -7.45 -6.73
N LYS A 47 -10.10 -8.63 -7.29
CA LYS A 47 -8.72 -8.98 -7.69
C LYS A 47 -8.14 -8.11 -8.81
N THR A 48 -8.99 -7.54 -9.67
CA THR A 48 -8.53 -6.78 -10.86
C THR A 48 -8.62 -5.26 -10.70
N ARG A 49 -9.49 -4.78 -9.80
CA ARG A 49 -9.77 -3.35 -9.62
C ARG A 49 -9.28 -2.79 -8.29
N PHE A 50 -9.26 -3.61 -7.24
CA PHE A 50 -8.87 -3.22 -5.88
C PHE A 50 -7.56 -3.92 -5.50
N THR A 51 -6.48 -3.50 -6.16
CA THR A 51 -5.12 -4.03 -5.95
C THR A 51 -4.27 -3.06 -5.14
N ALA A 52 -3.22 -3.57 -4.49
CA ALA A 52 -2.24 -2.74 -3.79
C ALA A 52 -1.67 -1.65 -4.71
N SER A 53 -1.31 -2.00 -5.95
CA SER A 53 -0.85 -1.04 -6.96
C SER A 53 -1.84 0.09 -7.32
N LYS A 54 -3.13 -0.07 -6.97
CA LYS A 54 -4.18 0.92 -7.17
C LYS A 54 -4.61 1.63 -5.88
N GLY A 55 -3.88 1.46 -4.78
CA GLY A 55 -4.22 2.09 -3.50
C GLY A 55 -5.17 1.30 -2.62
N PHE A 56 -5.32 -0.01 -2.83
CA PHE A 56 -6.26 -0.81 -2.06
C PHE A 56 -5.59 -2.02 -1.42
N ASP A 57 -5.81 -2.19 -0.12
CA ASP A 57 -5.53 -3.44 0.58
C ASP A 57 -6.83 -4.24 0.76
N VAL A 58 -6.76 -5.55 0.58
CA VAL A 58 -7.94 -6.43 0.58
C VAL A 58 -7.69 -7.65 1.44
N GLU A 59 -8.46 -7.75 2.52
CA GLU A 59 -8.51 -8.94 3.35
C GLU A 59 -9.79 -9.74 3.06
N SER A 60 -9.70 -11.08 3.12
CA SER A 60 -10.90 -11.91 2.97
C SER A 60 -10.91 -13.07 3.94
N LYS A 61 -12.07 -13.30 4.57
CA LYS A 61 -12.31 -14.43 5.48
C LYS A 61 -13.27 -15.43 4.82
N ARG A 62 -12.95 -16.73 4.91
CA ARG A 62 -13.81 -17.82 4.40
C ARG A 62 -14.64 -18.43 5.55
N GLY A 63 -15.80 -19.03 5.22
CA GLY A 63 -16.71 -19.70 6.17
C GLY A 63 -18.09 -19.05 6.26
N GLY A 64 -18.94 -19.54 7.19
CA GLY A 64 -20.36 -19.12 7.33
C GLY A 64 -20.60 -17.64 7.69
N GLY A 65 -19.55 -16.89 8.02
CA GLY A 65 -19.57 -15.44 8.22
C GLY A 65 -18.46 -14.74 7.43
N GLY A 66 -18.14 -15.24 6.24
CA GLY A 66 -17.07 -14.69 5.42
C GLY A 66 -17.37 -13.27 4.93
N TYR A 67 -16.35 -12.42 4.96
CA TYR A 67 -16.39 -11.04 4.49
C TYR A 67 -15.19 -10.74 3.59
N ILE A 68 -15.29 -9.64 2.85
CA ILE A 68 -14.20 -8.98 2.17
C ILE A 68 -14.08 -7.60 2.81
N LYS A 69 -12.90 -7.28 3.33
CA LYS A 69 -12.58 -5.97 3.86
C LYS A 69 -11.67 -5.27 2.85
N ILE A 70 -12.05 -4.07 2.43
CA ILE A 70 -11.30 -3.25 1.48
C ILE A 70 -10.91 -1.97 2.19
N VAL A 71 -9.62 -1.67 2.21
CA VAL A 71 -9.07 -0.43 2.78
C VAL A 71 -8.46 0.37 1.64
N LYS A 72 -8.82 1.63 1.52
CA LYS A 72 -8.20 2.56 0.57
C LYS A 72 -7.06 3.28 1.28
N TYR A 73 -5.83 2.89 0.96
CA TYR A 73 -4.65 3.66 1.35
C TYR A 73 -4.32 4.67 0.27
N HIS A 74 -4.05 5.90 0.69
CA HIS A 74 -3.32 6.83 -0.16
C HIS A 74 -1.86 6.39 -0.11
N TYR A 75 -1.37 5.80 -1.19
CA TYR A 75 0.07 5.61 -1.33
C TYR A 75 0.65 6.88 -1.92
N SER A 76 1.88 7.18 -1.52
CA SER A 76 2.62 8.30 -2.10
C SER A 76 2.66 8.17 -3.62
N ALA A 77 2.78 9.31 -4.32
CA ALA A 77 3.02 9.33 -5.77
C ALA A 77 4.31 8.58 -6.19
N ARG A 78 5.11 8.12 -5.23
CA ARG A 78 6.38 7.41 -5.41
C ARG A 78 6.30 5.93 -5.00
N HIS A 79 5.10 5.36 -4.88
CA HIS A 79 4.87 3.99 -4.43
C HIS A 79 5.72 2.91 -5.13
N GLU A 80 5.75 2.91 -6.46
CA GLU A 80 6.50 1.92 -7.23
C GLU A 80 8.01 2.03 -6.95
N PHE A 81 8.51 3.25 -6.85
CA PHE A 81 9.90 3.53 -6.50
C PHE A 81 10.24 3.05 -5.09
N LEU A 82 9.41 3.40 -4.09
CA LEU A 82 9.60 3.00 -2.70
C LEU A 82 9.53 1.48 -2.52
N THR A 83 8.61 0.82 -3.21
CA THR A 83 8.51 -0.65 -3.22
C THR A 83 9.75 -1.31 -3.82
N ALA A 84 10.25 -0.80 -4.95
CA ALA A 84 11.46 -1.31 -5.59
C ALA A 84 12.70 -1.09 -4.70
N LEU A 85 12.78 0.05 -4.00
CA LEU A 85 13.84 0.35 -3.06
C LEU A 85 13.78 -0.56 -1.82
N TYR A 86 12.59 -0.78 -1.27
CA TYR A 86 12.34 -1.67 -0.14
C TYR A 86 12.85 -3.10 -0.41
N GLN A 87 12.57 -3.64 -1.59
CA GLN A 87 12.99 -4.99 -1.98
C GLN A 87 14.52 -5.14 -2.10
N LYS A 88 15.22 -4.06 -2.43
CA LYS A 88 16.68 -4.04 -2.58
C LYS A 88 17.42 -3.93 -1.24
N ILE A 89 16.75 -3.58 -0.15
CA ILE A 89 17.40 -3.42 1.16
C ILE A 89 17.65 -4.78 1.81
N PRO A 90 18.92 -5.14 2.05
CA PRO A 90 19.26 -6.36 2.76
C PRO A 90 18.90 -6.26 4.25
N SER A 91 18.75 -7.41 4.91
CA SER A 91 18.51 -7.48 6.36
C SER A 91 19.66 -6.85 7.15
N ASN A 92 20.91 -7.05 6.71
CA ASN A 92 22.09 -6.40 7.27
C ASN A 92 22.51 -5.25 6.36
N LEU A 93 22.24 -4.02 6.78
CA LEU A 93 22.53 -2.81 6.01
C LEU A 93 23.78 -2.11 6.54
N SER A 94 24.78 -1.88 5.69
CA SER A 94 25.98 -1.12 6.06
C SER A 94 25.67 0.38 6.16
N VAL A 95 26.51 1.14 6.86
CA VAL A 95 26.39 2.60 6.96
C VAL A 95 26.42 3.25 5.57
N LYS A 96 27.36 2.83 4.72
CA LYS A 96 27.47 3.32 3.34
C LYS A 96 26.20 3.04 2.54
N ALA A 97 25.70 1.81 2.57
CA ALA A 97 24.48 1.46 1.85
C ALA A 97 23.25 2.21 2.38
N ALA A 98 23.16 2.46 3.68
CA ALA A 98 22.10 3.31 4.24
C ALA A 98 22.19 4.75 3.76
N HIS A 99 23.41 5.29 3.63
CA HIS A 99 23.63 6.60 3.04
C HIS A 99 23.16 6.66 1.59
N ASP A 100 23.55 5.67 0.77
CA ASP A 100 23.15 5.60 -0.64
C ASP A 100 21.63 5.53 -0.79
N VAL A 101 20.93 4.80 0.09
CA VAL A 101 19.47 4.73 0.12
C VAL A 101 18.84 6.10 0.44
N ILE A 102 19.34 6.80 1.47
CA ILE A 102 18.81 8.13 1.83
C ILE A 102 19.09 9.15 0.73
N GLN A 103 20.28 9.11 0.12
CA GLN A 103 20.61 9.97 -1.01
C GLN A 103 19.63 9.75 -2.17
N HIS A 104 19.30 8.50 -2.49
CA HIS A 104 18.33 8.18 -3.55
C HIS A 104 16.92 8.70 -3.23
N LEU A 105 16.49 8.63 -1.96
CA LEU A 105 15.22 9.20 -1.51
C LEU A 105 15.19 10.73 -1.66
N PHE A 106 16.31 11.40 -1.40
CA PHE A 106 16.45 12.85 -1.62
C PHE A 106 16.46 13.22 -3.11
N ASP A 107 17.22 12.49 -3.93
CA ASP A 107 17.33 12.75 -5.37
C ASP A 107 15.96 12.62 -6.07
N GLU A 108 15.14 11.64 -5.65
CA GLU A 108 13.77 11.44 -6.13
C GLU A 108 12.74 12.38 -5.50
N LYS A 109 13.19 13.32 -4.64
CA LYS A 109 12.38 14.31 -3.93
C LYS A 109 11.31 13.70 -3.02
N VAL A 110 11.58 12.50 -2.48
CA VAL A 110 10.77 11.91 -1.40
C VAL A 110 11.07 12.59 -0.08
N LEU A 111 12.35 12.97 0.13
CA LEU A 111 12.81 13.68 1.31
C LEU A 111 13.33 15.05 0.93
N THR A 112 13.13 16.02 1.82
CA THR A 112 13.90 17.27 1.82
C THR A 112 15.32 17.02 2.31
N GLU A 113 16.23 17.96 2.02
CA GLU A 113 17.62 17.90 2.49
C GLU A 113 17.69 17.79 4.03
N ARG A 114 16.84 18.56 4.73
CA ARG A 114 16.77 18.54 6.20
C ARG A 114 16.36 17.16 6.72
N GLU A 115 15.33 16.54 6.14
CA GLU A 115 14.85 15.21 6.55
C GLU A 115 15.90 14.13 6.26
N GLY A 116 16.55 14.17 5.09
CA GLY A 116 17.63 13.26 4.75
C GLY A 116 18.79 13.35 5.75
N ASN A 117 19.22 14.56 6.10
CA ASN A 117 20.28 14.79 7.08
C ASN A 117 19.90 14.29 8.49
N LEU A 118 18.66 14.50 8.93
CA LEU A 118 18.18 13.99 10.22
C LEU A 118 18.14 12.46 10.26
N LEU A 119 17.67 11.83 9.17
CA LEU A 119 17.67 10.37 9.06
C LEU A 119 19.09 9.80 9.03
N LEU A 120 20.01 10.45 8.31
CA LEU A 120 21.42 10.05 8.29
C LEU A 120 22.04 10.09 9.69
N LEU A 121 21.80 11.14 10.46
CA LEU A 121 22.32 11.26 11.83
C LEU A 121 21.91 10.06 12.70
N VAL A 122 20.66 9.63 12.59
CA VAL A 122 20.13 8.50 13.36
C VAL A 122 20.64 7.18 12.80
N ILE A 123 20.51 6.94 11.50
CA ILE A 123 20.74 5.61 10.90
C ILE A 123 22.23 5.22 10.89
N THR A 124 23.12 6.21 10.95
CA THR A 124 24.58 6.02 10.90
C THR A 124 25.23 5.94 12.28
N ASP A 125 24.46 6.03 13.36
CA ASP A 125 24.95 5.86 14.73
C ASP A 125 25.68 4.50 14.87
N GLY A 126 26.90 4.55 15.42
CA GLY A 126 27.76 3.38 15.60
C GLY A 126 27.19 2.33 16.56
N ASN A 127 26.24 2.71 17.43
CA ASN A 127 25.54 1.80 18.33
C ASN A 127 24.43 0.99 17.63
N ILE A 128 24.05 1.36 16.40
CA ILE A 128 23.04 0.65 15.62
C ILE A 128 23.70 -0.50 14.85
N SER A 129 23.28 -1.72 15.18
CA SER A 129 23.73 -2.91 14.47
C SER A 129 23.32 -2.87 12.98
N PRO A 130 24.07 -3.50 12.05
CA PRO A 130 23.66 -3.59 10.65
C PRO A 130 22.26 -4.17 10.44
N PHE A 131 21.87 -5.13 11.28
CA PHE A 131 20.55 -5.75 11.23
C PHE A 131 19.44 -4.76 11.63
N THR A 132 19.63 -4.07 12.76
CA THR A 132 18.71 -3.03 13.25
C THR A 132 18.58 -1.93 12.20
N ARG A 133 19.69 -1.53 11.57
CA ARG A 133 19.71 -0.51 10.50
C ARG A 133 18.86 -0.91 9.31
N GLY A 134 18.99 -2.15 8.82
CA GLY A 134 18.19 -2.66 7.71
C GLY A 134 16.69 -2.69 8.05
N THR A 135 16.36 -3.07 9.27
CA THR A 135 14.98 -3.07 9.78
C THR A 135 14.41 -1.66 9.88
N MET A 136 15.18 -0.71 10.42
CA MET A 136 14.79 0.70 10.51
C MET A 136 14.55 1.30 9.11
N MET A 137 15.46 1.05 8.16
CA MET A 137 15.32 1.58 6.80
C MET A 137 14.06 1.06 6.10
N LYS A 138 13.78 -0.24 6.24
CA LYS A 138 12.54 -0.85 5.73
C LYS A 138 11.28 -0.23 6.34
N SER A 139 11.31 0.02 7.65
CA SER A 139 10.21 0.69 8.35
C SER A 139 10.01 2.13 7.87
N ILE A 140 11.09 2.89 7.67
CA ILE A 140 11.05 4.26 7.15
C ILE A 140 10.40 4.28 5.76
N ILE A 141 10.87 3.46 4.83
CA ILE A 141 10.34 3.43 3.46
C ILE A 141 8.85 3.06 3.45
N ASN A 142 8.46 2.05 4.23
CA ASN A 142 7.04 1.65 4.32
C ASN A 142 6.16 2.76 4.93
N ARG A 143 6.70 3.59 5.84
CA ARG A 143 6.00 4.75 6.40
C ARG A 143 5.93 5.92 5.41
N LEU A 144 7.00 6.18 4.67
CA LEU A 144 7.01 7.21 3.60
C LEU A 144 6.08 6.84 2.45
N ASP A 145 5.84 5.54 2.25
CA ASP A 145 4.97 5.04 1.20
C ASP A 145 3.49 5.20 1.53
N ARG A 146 3.14 5.16 2.82
CA ARG A 146 1.77 5.38 3.28
C ARG A 146 1.59 6.88 3.48
N ASP A 147 0.74 7.51 2.67
CA ASP A 147 0.24 8.85 2.97
C ASP A 147 -0.71 8.71 4.16
N ASP A 148 -0.14 8.58 5.36
CA ASP A 148 -0.86 8.91 6.58
C ASP A 148 -0.94 10.45 6.58
N GLU A 149 -2.06 11.01 6.11
CA GLU A 149 -2.44 12.38 6.49
C GLU A 149 -2.48 12.42 8.02
N ILE A 150 -1.39 12.88 8.64
CA ILE A 150 -1.36 13.31 10.04
C ILE A 150 -1.78 14.77 10.10
#